data_AF-A0A229NY88-F1
#
_entry.id   AF-A0A229NY88-F1
#
_cell.length_a   1.000
_cell.length_b   1.000
_cell.length_c   1.000
_cell.angle_alpha   90.00
_cell.angle_beta   90.00
_cell.angle_gamma   90.00
#
_symmetry.space_group_name_H-M   'P 1'
#
loop_
_entity.id
_entity.type
_entity.pdbx_description
1 polymer ?
#
loop_
_entity_poly.entity_id
_entity_poly.type
_entity_poly.pdbx_seq_one_letter_code
_entity_poly.pdbx_strand_id
1 'polypeptide(L)'
;MTQRLLIAGGYGIVGSAPMTVGDSESFIGRALIRESGKWAWIEANTSPRHVELTDGSILEGLPMGLLDVPSLAAATGAPNIRFDFIVGESIGIRAGYVASQDLYIEMEGVLQSGQPSKRQCSCRGRNTTS
;
A
#
# COMPACT_ATOMS: atom_id res chain seq x y z
N MET A 1 -18.74 14.15 1.37
CA MET A 1 -17.74 14.10 0.27
C MET A 1 -16.59 13.24 0.77
N THR A 2 -16.54 11.97 0.37
CA THR A 2 -15.63 10.97 0.97
C THR A 2 -14.57 10.61 -0.06
N GLN A 3 -13.39 11.20 0.06
CA GLN A 3 -12.22 10.78 -0.71
C GLN A 3 -11.49 9.71 0.13
N ARG A 4 -11.19 8.56 -0.46
CA ARG A 4 -10.43 7.48 0.19
C ARG A 4 -9.18 7.25 -0.66
N LEU A 5 -8.02 7.54 -0.12
CA LEU A 5 -6.73 7.28 -0.75
C LEU A 5 -6.08 6.14 0.03
N LEU A 6 -6.08 4.94 -0.54
CA LEU A 6 -5.39 3.79 0.02
C LEU A 6 -4.08 3.57 -0.75
N ILE A 7 -2.95 3.50 -0.05
CA ILE A 7 -1.67 3.21 -0.68
C ILE A 7 -1.11 1.92 -0.09
N ALA A 8 -1.28 0.79 -0.76
CA ALA A 8 -0.69 -0.47 -0.33
C ALA A 8 0.75 -0.57 -0.88
N GLY A 9 1.73 -0.33 -0.02
CA GLY A 9 3.15 -0.28 -0.37
C GLY A 9 3.96 -1.30 0.41
N GLY A 10 4.58 -2.23 -0.33
CA GLY A 10 5.76 -2.98 0.12
C GLY A 10 5.60 -4.49 0.03
N TYR A 11 6.52 -5.12 -0.71
CA TYR A 11 6.79 -6.55 -0.79
C TYR A 11 8.26 -6.81 -0.45
N GLY A 12 8.52 -7.81 0.39
CA GLY A 12 9.84 -8.39 0.60
C GLY A 12 9.80 -9.88 0.27
N ILE A 13 10.60 -10.33 -0.71
CA ILE A 13 10.99 -11.73 -0.79
C ILE A 13 12.28 -11.93 0.00
N VAL A 14 12.39 -13.09 0.65
CA VAL A 14 13.64 -13.58 1.23
C VAL A 14 14.69 -13.69 0.12
N GLY A 15 15.70 -12.82 0.14
CA GLY A 15 16.99 -13.11 -0.50
C GLY A 15 17.64 -12.06 -1.41
N SER A 16 16.97 -11.01 -1.89
CA SER A 16 17.66 -10.07 -2.83
C SER A 16 17.03 -8.69 -3.09
N ALA A 17 16.01 -8.27 -2.37
CA ALA A 17 15.62 -6.85 -2.34
C ALA A 17 16.43 -6.10 -1.26
N PRO A 18 16.71 -4.80 -1.40
CA PRO A 18 17.44 -4.02 -0.39
C PRO A 18 16.70 -3.90 0.95
N MET A 19 15.44 -4.32 1.02
CA MET A 19 14.65 -4.43 2.24
C MET A 19 14.23 -5.88 2.42
N THR A 20 14.78 -6.54 3.44
CA THR A 20 14.39 -7.88 3.85
C THR A 20 13.15 -7.83 4.76
N VAL A 21 12.48 -8.97 4.95
CA VAL A 21 11.36 -9.05 5.91
C VAL A 21 11.80 -8.62 7.31
N GLY A 22 13.01 -8.99 7.73
CA GLY A 22 13.60 -8.55 9.01
C GLY A 22 13.78 -7.02 9.09
N ASP A 23 14.11 -6.35 7.98
CA ASP A 23 14.18 -4.88 7.95
C ASP A 23 12.79 -4.23 8.05
N SER A 24 11.75 -4.92 7.57
CA SER A 24 10.39 -4.41 7.58
C SER A 24 9.68 -4.53 8.94
N GLU A 25 10.11 -5.46 9.80
CA GLU A 25 9.52 -5.67 11.15
C GLU A 25 9.57 -4.40 12.02
N SER A 26 10.58 -3.55 11.84
CA SER A 26 10.69 -2.26 12.54
C SER A 26 9.53 -1.30 12.24
N PHE A 27 8.93 -1.39 11.05
CA PHE A 27 7.88 -0.49 10.57
C PHE A 27 6.47 -1.11 10.64
N ILE A 28 6.40 -2.42 10.89
CA ILE A 28 5.17 -3.21 11.03
C ILE A 28 4.93 -3.46 12.52
N GLY A 29 4.60 -2.39 13.24
CA GLY A 29 4.21 -2.46 14.65
C GLY A 29 2.91 -1.72 14.85
N ARG A 30 2.99 -0.39 14.76
CA ARG A 30 1.86 0.52 14.89
C ARG A 30 1.84 1.51 13.74
N ALA A 31 0.68 1.70 13.13
CA ALA A 31 0.51 2.65 12.03
C ALA A 31 -0.37 3.83 12.44
N LEU A 32 0.05 5.04 12.07
CA LEU A 32 -0.83 6.20 12.08
C LEU A 32 -1.63 6.20 10.78
N ILE A 33 -2.95 6.11 10.89
CA ILE A 33 -3.85 6.23 9.75
C ILE A 33 -4.73 7.47 9.90
N ARG A 34 -5.31 7.89 8.79
CA ARG A 34 -6.44 8.81 8.79
C ARG A 34 -7.69 8.03 8.41
N GLU A 35 -8.75 8.14 9.19
CA GLU A 35 -10.03 7.49 8.93
C GLU A 35 -11.17 8.43 9.28
N SER A 36 -12.09 8.62 8.32
CA SER A 36 -13.21 9.55 8.46
C SER A 36 -12.80 10.95 8.93
N GLY A 37 -11.63 11.41 8.46
CA GLY A 37 -11.02 12.70 8.80
C GLY A 37 -10.29 12.74 10.14
N LYS A 38 -10.35 11.67 10.94
CA LYS A 38 -9.73 11.55 12.27
C LYS A 38 -8.42 10.77 12.20
N TRP A 39 -7.53 11.06 13.14
CA TRP A 39 -6.28 10.32 13.31
C TRP A 39 -6.48 9.13 14.23
N ALA A 40 -5.97 7.97 13.83
CA ALA A 40 -6.01 6.75 14.64
C ALA A 40 -4.67 6.03 14.58
N TRP A 41 -4.23 5.53 15.73
CA TRP A 41 -3.14 4.56 15.81
C TRP A 41 -3.74 3.17 15.83
N ILE A 42 -3.28 2.30 14.94
CA ILE A 42 -3.72 0.90 14.86
C ILE A 42 -2.53 -0.05 14.96
N GLU A 43 -2.72 -1.19 15.61
CA GLU A 43 -1.71 -2.24 15.71
C GLU A 43 -1.78 -3.15 14.49
N ALA A 44 -0.62 -3.48 13.91
CA ALA A 44 -0.56 -4.25 12.68
C ALA A 44 -1.15 -5.66 12.82
N ASN A 45 -0.87 -6.33 13.93
CA ASN A 45 -1.30 -7.69 14.22
C ASN A 45 -2.81 -7.88 14.44
N THR A 46 -3.55 -6.82 14.76
CA THR A 46 -5.00 -6.90 15.04
C THR A 46 -5.82 -6.17 14.00
N SER A 47 -5.18 -5.49 13.05
CA SER A 47 -5.85 -4.69 12.02
C SER A 47 -5.43 -5.06 10.59
N PRO A 48 -5.29 -6.35 10.21
CA PRO A 48 -5.01 -6.71 8.82
C PRO A 48 -6.17 -6.30 7.90
N ARG A 49 -5.88 -6.12 6.62
CA ARG A 49 -6.87 -5.85 5.57
C ARG A 49 -6.62 -6.73 4.35
N HIS A 50 -7.68 -7.28 3.76
CA HIS A 50 -7.60 -7.90 2.44
C HIS A 50 -7.50 -6.83 1.34
N VAL A 51 -6.54 -7.02 0.45
CA VAL A 51 -6.29 -6.17 -0.72
C VAL A 51 -6.38 -7.02 -1.98
N GLU A 52 -7.26 -6.61 -2.89
CA GLU A 52 -7.38 -7.22 -4.22
C GLU A 52 -6.41 -6.52 -5.18
N LEU A 53 -5.52 -7.30 -5.79
CA LEU A 53 -4.56 -6.83 -6.77
C LEU A 53 -5.17 -6.78 -8.18
N THR A 54 -4.46 -6.12 -9.11
CA THR A 54 -4.91 -5.93 -10.50
C THR A 54 -5.08 -7.23 -11.29
N ASP A 55 -4.49 -8.33 -10.83
CA ASP A 55 -4.61 -9.67 -11.43
C ASP A 55 -5.71 -10.53 -10.77
N GLY A 56 -6.48 -9.95 -9.85
CA GLY A 56 -7.55 -10.62 -9.10
C GLY A 56 -7.07 -11.43 -7.90
N SER A 57 -5.76 -11.47 -7.62
CA SER A 57 -5.27 -12.11 -6.40
C SER A 57 -5.64 -11.28 -5.16
N ILE A 58 -6.01 -11.96 -4.07
CA ILE A 58 -6.35 -11.34 -2.79
C ILE A 58 -5.25 -11.67 -1.80
N LEU A 59 -4.65 -10.63 -1.22
CA LEU A 59 -3.56 -10.77 -0.25
C LEU A 59 -3.89 -10.01 1.04
N GLU A 60 -3.26 -10.45 2.12
CA GLU A 60 -3.36 -9.79 3.42
C GLU A 60 -2.31 -8.67 3.54
N GLY A 61 -2.79 -7.47 3.82
CA GLY A 61 -1.99 -6.29 4.11
C GLY A 61 -1.99 -5.94 5.59
N LEU A 62 -0.80 -5.70 6.13
CA LEU A 62 -0.58 -5.24 7.49
C LEU A 62 -0.31 -3.74 7.49
N PRO A 63 -0.98 -2.95 8.33
CA PRO A 63 -0.80 -1.51 8.29
C PRO A 63 0.63 -1.11 8.69
N MET A 64 1.22 -0.21 7.91
CA MET A 64 2.59 0.29 8.10
C MET A 64 2.57 1.77 8.46
N GLY A 65 3.38 2.17 9.45
CA GLY A 65 3.54 3.57 9.84
C GLY A 65 4.51 4.31 8.91
N LEU A 66 3.98 5.10 7.97
CA LEU A 66 4.77 5.95 7.07
C LEU A 66 4.49 7.44 7.28
N LEU A 67 5.53 8.27 7.12
CA LEU A 67 5.42 9.74 7.15
C LEU A 67 4.61 10.30 5.97
N ASP A 68 4.34 9.48 4.97
CA ASP A 68 3.53 9.86 3.81
C ASP A 68 2.05 10.02 4.16
N VAL A 69 1.54 9.36 5.21
CA VAL A 69 0.12 9.50 5.65
C VAL A 69 -0.21 10.96 6.00
N PRO A 70 0.50 11.64 6.93
CA PRO A 70 0.23 13.04 7.23
C PRO A 70 0.52 13.96 6.04
N SER A 71 1.54 13.66 5.24
CA SER A 71 1.90 14.44 4.05
C SER A 71 0.78 14.42 3.00
N LEU A 72 0.24 13.24 2.70
CA LEU A 72 -0.89 13.08 1.78
C LEU A 72 -2.18 13.69 2.34
N ALA A 73 -2.40 13.60 3.66
CA ALA A 73 -3.57 14.22 4.29
C ALA A 73 -3.54 15.74 4.14
N ALA A 74 -2.36 16.35 4.30
CA ALA A 74 -2.15 17.78 4.11
C ALA A 74 -2.27 18.18 2.63
N ALA A 75 -1.70 17.41 1.72
CA ALA A 75 -1.69 17.72 0.28
C ALA A 75 -3.06 17.52 -0.39
N THR A 76 -3.83 16.51 0.02
CA THR A 76 -5.06 16.10 -0.67
C THR A 76 -6.34 16.44 0.09
N GLY A 77 -6.26 16.66 1.41
CA GLY A 77 -7.43 16.78 2.26
C GLY A 77 -8.23 15.47 2.43
N ALA A 78 -7.74 14.33 1.92
CA ALA A 78 -8.49 13.08 1.93
C ALA A 78 -8.83 12.62 3.37
N PRO A 79 -10.11 12.31 3.67
CA PRO A 79 -10.52 11.88 5.00
C PRO A 79 -10.05 10.47 5.36
N ASN A 80 -9.58 9.68 4.41
CA ASN A 80 -9.10 8.33 4.68
C ASN A 80 -7.78 8.08 3.96
N ILE A 81 -6.74 7.79 4.72
CA ILE A 81 -5.40 7.46 4.23
C ILE A 81 -4.81 6.36 5.11
N ARG A 82 -4.37 5.28 4.47
CA ARG A 82 -3.75 4.13 5.13
C ARG A 82 -2.72 3.50 4.19
N PHE A 83 -1.62 3.08 4.78
CA PHE A 83 -0.62 2.26 4.10
C PHE A 83 -0.60 0.85 4.67
N ASP A 84 -0.54 -0.12 3.79
CA ASP A 84 -0.46 -1.53 4.12
C ASP A 84 0.77 -2.17 3.44
N PHE A 85 1.51 -2.96 4.20
CA PHE A 85 2.57 -3.85 3.74
C PHE A 85 1.99 -5.22 3.42
N ILE A 86 2.32 -5.79 2.27
CA ILE A 86 1.78 -7.08 1.82
C ILE A 86 2.94 -8.03 1.56
N VAL A 87 2.88 -9.22 2.15
CA VAL A 87 3.85 -10.29 1.86
C VAL A 87 3.19 -11.29 0.91
N GLY A 88 3.80 -11.53 -0.25
CA GLY A 88 3.31 -12.44 -1.27
C GLY A 88 4.23 -12.52 -2.49
N GLU A 89 3.84 -13.32 -3.49
CA GLU A 89 4.59 -13.44 -4.74
C GLU A 89 4.27 -12.27 -5.68
N SER A 90 5.30 -11.56 -6.18
CA SER A 90 5.09 -10.38 -7.04
C SER A 90 4.44 -10.77 -8.37
N ILE A 91 3.67 -9.85 -8.98
CA ILE A 91 3.13 -10.08 -10.33
C ILE A 91 4.29 -10.20 -11.33
N GLY A 92 5.41 -9.52 -11.08
CA GLY A 92 6.63 -9.62 -11.87
C GLY A 92 7.18 -11.05 -11.93
N ILE A 93 7.32 -11.71 -10.77
CA ILE A 93 7.79 -13.11 -10.70
C ILE A 93 6.80 -14.05 -11.38
N ARG A 94 5.50 -13.88 -11.13
CA ARG A 94 4.45 -14.68 -11.80
C ARG A 94 4.43 -14.50 -13.32
N ALA A 95 4.86 -13.34 -13.81
CA ALA A 95 5.03 -13.06 -15.23
C ALA A 95 6.42 -13.44 -15.78
N GLY A 96 7.27 -14.12 -14.99
CA GLY A 96 8.59 -14.64 -15.40
C GLY A 96 9.74 -13.63 -15.32
N TYR A 97 9.55 -12.48 -14.64
CA TYR A 97 10.58 -11.47 -14.45
C TYR A 97 11.36 -11.67 -13.15
N VAL A 98 12.58 -11.12 -13.09
CA VAL A 98 13.42 -11.10 -11.88
C VAL A 98 12.69 -10.34 -10.77
N ALA A 99 12.86 -10.80 -9.52
CA ALA A 99 12.25 -10.23 -8.33
C ALA A 99 12.22 -8.69 -8.32
N SER A 100 11.00 -8.14 -8.23
CA SER A 100 10.69 -6.70 -8.24
C SER A 100 9.94 -6.29 -6.97
N GLN A 101 10.18 -5.06 -6.50
CA GLN A 101 9.28 -4.41 -5.55
C GLN A 101 8.09 -3.81 -6.31
N ASP A 102 6.87 -4.11 -5.87
CA ASP A 102 5.65 -3.57 -6.46
C ASP A 102 4.98 -2.61 -5.47
N LEU A 103 4.55 -1.43 -5.95
CA LEU A 103 3.75 -0.45 -5.20
C LEU A 103 2.35 -0.40 -5.80
N TYR A 104 1.32 -0.56 -4.96
CA TYR A 104 -0.07 -0.50 -5.37
C TYR A 104 -0.75 0.72 -4.76
N ILE A 105 -1.40 1.53 -5.58
CA ILE A 105 -2.14 2.71 -5.14
C ILE A 105 -3.60 2.52 -5.55
N GLU A 106 -4.51 2.46 -4.58
CA GLU A 106 -5.95 2.41 -4.77
C GLU A 106 -6.56 3.75 -4.33
N MET A 107 -7.25 4.41 -5.25
CA MET A 107 -7.88 5.71 -5.00
C MET A 107 -9.34 5.62 -5.33
N GLU A 108 -10.19 6.09 -4.43
CA GLU A 108 -11.61 6.29 -4.70
C GLU A 108 -12.05 7.70 -4.27
N GLY A 109 -12.94 8.27 -5.05
CA GLY A 109 -13.45 9.61 -4.80
C GLY A 109 -14.35 10.08 -5.93
N VAL A 110 -14.45 11.40 -6.05
CA VAL A 110 -15.29 12.06 -7.06
C VAL A 110 -14.38 12.88 -7.97
N LEU A 111 -14.51 12.68 -9.28
CA LEU A 111 -13.79 13.46 -10.30
C LEU A 111 -14.30 14.89 -10.35
N GLN A 112 -13.58 15.80 -11.01
CA GLN A 112 -14.05 17.17 -11.26
C GLN A 112 -15.39 17.23 -12.00
N SER A 113 -15.72 16.19 -12.78
CA SER A 113 -17.03 16.03 -13.44
C SER A 113 -18.19 15.71 -12.49
N GLY A 114 -17.93 15.53 -11.19
CA GLY A 114 -18.93 15.11 -10.20
C GLY A 114 -19.19 13.59 -10.19
N GLN A 115 -18.53 12.83 -11.05
CA GLN A 115 -18.72 11.38 -11.14
C GLN A 115 -17.85 10.63 -10.10
N PRO A 116 -18.43 9.65 -9.38
CA PRO A 116 -17.65 8.71 -8.58
C PRO A 116 -16.63 7.96 -9.45
N SER A 117 -15.47 7.68 -8.88
CA SER A 117 -14.37 7.04 -9.59
C SER A 117 -13.51 6.26 -8.62
N LYS A 118 -13.19 5.03 -9.02
CA LYS A 118 -12.13 4.20 -8.42
C LYS A 118 -11.00 4.05 -9.43
N ARG A 119 -9.76 4.12 -8.97
CA ARG A 119 -8.55 3.94 -9.76
C ARG A 119 -7.59 3.06 -8.98
N GLN A 120 -6.93 2.16 -9.68
CA GLN A 120 -5.84 1.37 -9.13
C GLN A 120 -4.66 1.51 -10.10
N CYS A 121 -3.48 1.76 -9.57
CA CYS A 121 -2.25 1.67 -10.35
C CYS A 121 -1.21 0.84 -9.60
N SER A 122 -0.39 0.12 -10.37
CA SER A 122 0.73 -0.65 -9.86
C SER A 122 2.02 -0.15 -10.48
N CYS A 123 3.00 0.23 -9.68
CA CYS A 123 4.35 0.54 -10.13
C CYS A 123 5.25 -0.64 -9.80
N ARG A 124 6.03 -1.12 -10.78
CA ARG A 124 6.96 -2.25 -10.61
C ARG A 124 8.40 -1.75 -10.70
N GLY A 125 9.20 -2.03 -9.68
CA GLY A 125 10.63 -1.78 -9.69
C GLY A 125 11.33 -2.78 -10.60
N ARG A 126 11.92 -2.33 -11.71
CA ARG A 126 12.70 -3.22 -12.59
C ARG A 126 14.07 -3.46 -11.95
N ASN A 127 14.35 -4.66 -11.48
CA ASN A 127 15.69 -5.03 -11.05
C ASN A 127 16.55 -5.29 -12.30
N THR A 128 17.34 -4.30 -12.72
CA THR A 128 18.33 -4.45 -13.77
C THR A 128 19.67 -4.83 -13.15
N THR A 129 19.81 -6.08 -12.70
CA THR A 129 21.14 -6.67 -12.50
C THR A 129 21.63 -7.15 -13.87
N SER A 130 22.45 -6.32 -14.50
CA SER A 130 23.39 -6.70 -15.58
C SER A 130 24.56 -7.48 -15.02
#